data_AF-A0A3D3DN91-F1
#
_entry.id   AF-A0A3D3DN91-F1
#
_cell.length_a   1.000
_cell.length_b   1.000
_cell.length_c   1.000
_cell.angle_alpha   90.00
_cell.angle_beta   90.00
_cell.angle_gamma   90.00
#
_symmetry.space_group_name_H-M   'P 1'
#
loop_
_entity.id
_entity.type
_entity.pdbx_description
1 polymer ?
#
loop_
_entity_poly.entity_id
_entity_poly.type
_entity_poly.pdbx_seq_one_letter_code
_entity_poly.pdbx_strand_id
1 'polypeptide(L)' 'GSFRCDANVSIRPRGETTLGTRTELKNINSFRFVERALYHEIDRQISVVETGGAIVQETRLYDPDADLTRP' A
#
# COMPACT_ATOMS: atom_id res chain seq x y z
N GLY A 1 -12.37 18.73 -2.54
CA GLY A 1 -12.52 17.61 -1.61
C GLY A 1 -13.83 16.84 -1.76
N SER A 2 -14.36 16.70 -2.99
CA SER A 2 -15.55 15.87 -3.28
C SER A 2 -15.22 14.37 -3.39
N PHE A 3 -13.96 14.03 -3.60
CA PHE A 3 -13.45 12.66 -3.64
C PHE A 3 -12.46 12.45 -2.50
N ARG A 4 -12.69 11.40 -1.71
CA ARG A 4 -11.81 10.90 -0.66
C ARG A 4 -11.80 9.38 -0.78
N CYS A 5 -10.61 8.80 -0.82
CA CYS A 5 -10.43 7.37 -0.95
C CYS A 5 -9.36 6.90 0.02
N ASP A 6 -9.68 5.80 0.70
CA ASP A 6 -8.74 5.02 1.48
C ASP A 6 -8.55 3.68 0.75
N ALA A 7 -7.30 3.27 0.57
CA ALA A 7 -6.96 2.04 -0.15
C ALA A 7 -6.40 0.99 0.82
N ASN A 8 -6.93 -0.23 0.77
CA ASN A 8 -6.43 -1.34 1.59
C ASN A 8 -5.71 -2.32 0.67
N VAL A 9 -4.46 -2.67 1.01
CA VAL A 9 -3.63 -3.52 0.16
C VAL A 9 -2.83 -4.53 0.98
N SER A 10 -2.79 -5.77 0.48
CA SER A 10 -1.89 -6.83 0.93
C SER A 10 -1.40 -7.64 -0.26
N ILE A 11 -0.18 -8.17 -0.17
CA ILE A 11 0.36 -9.11 -1.14
C ILE A 11 0.22 -10.55 -0.66
N ARG A 12 0.26 -11.50 -1.60
CA ARG A 12 0.40 -12.93 -1.31
C ARG A 12 1.12 -13.65 -2.46
N PRO A 13 1.84 -14.75 -2.19
CA PRO A 13 2.38 -15.62 -3.21
C PRO A 13 1.29 -16.12 -4.18
N ARG A 14 1.66 -16.27 -5.45
CA ARG A 14 0.74 -16.76 -6.47
C ARG A 14 0.36 -18.21 -6.16
N GLY A 15 -0.94 -18.49 -6.13
CA GLY A 15 -1.48 -19.82 -5.82
C GLY A 15 -1.86 -20.01 -4.35
N GLU A 16 -1.49 -19.08 -3.47
CA GLU A 16 -1.92 -19.11 -2.08
C GLU A 16 -3.32 -18.52 -1.90
N THR A 17 -4.10 -19.11 -1.00
CA THR A 17 -5.46 -18.66 -0.66
C THR A 17 -5.47 -17.71 0.53
N THR A 18 -4.52 -17.84 1.44
CA THR A 18 -4.31 -16.95 2.59
C THR A 18 -4.00 -15.54 2.11
N LEU A 19 -4.66 -14.54 2.72
CA LEU A 19 -4.36 -13.14 2.49
C LEU A 19 -3.18 -12.73 3.37
N GLY A 20 -2.25 -11.94 2.83
CA GLY A 20 -1.16 -11.36 3.61
C GLY A 20 -1.62 -10.24 4.54
N THR A 21 -0.70 -9.73 5.36
CA THR A 21 -0.96 -8.62 6.27
C THR A 21 -1.39 -7.36 5.52
N ARG A 22 -2.48 -6.75 5.96
CA ARG A 22 -3.07 -5.56 5.34
C ARG A 22 -2.35 -4.29 5.77
N THR A 23 -2.07 -3.42 4.80
CA THR A 23 -1.70 -2.01 5.01
C THR A 23 -2.83 -1.11 4.50
N GLU A 24 -3.16 -0.05 5.24
CA GLU A 24 -4.18 0.93 4.86
C GLU A 24 -3.53 2.25 4.44
N LEU A 25 -3.76 2.69 3.21
CA LEU A 25 -3.29 3.97 2.67
C LEU A 25 -4.40 5.02 2.79
N LYS A 26 -4.09 6.13 3.44
CA LYS A 26 -5.03 7.23 3.71
C LYS A 26 -4.65 8.50 2.95
N ASN A 27 -5.59 9.44 2.93
CA ASN A 27 -5.44 10.80 2.42
C ASN A 27 -5.20 10.89 0.90
N ILE A 28 -5.89 10.03 0.14
CA ILE A 28 -5.81 10.03 -1.32
C ILE A 28 -7.05 10.72 -1.90
N ASN A 29 -6.82 11.72 -2.75
CA ASN A 29 -7.87 12.59 -3.29
C ASN A 29 -7.95 12.60 -4.83
N SER A 30 -7.28 11.66 -5.50
CA SER A 30 -7.25 11.52 -6.95
C SER A 30 -7.12 10.06 -7.36
N PHE A 31 -7.84 9.62 -8.40
CA PHE A 31 -7.71 8.27 -8.95
C PHE A 31 -6.27 7.94 -9.37
N ARG A 32 -5.57 8.90 -9.98
CA ARG A 32 -4.15 8.74 -10.35
C ARG A 32 -3.27 8.51 -9.12
N PHE A 33 -3.57 9.17 -8.00
CA PHE A 33 -2.82 8.99 -6.76
C PHE A 33 -3.16 7.67 -6.07
N VAL A 34 -4.38 7.15 -6.21
CA VAL A 34 -4.72 5.81 -5.73
C VAL A 34 -3.87 4.77 -6.45
N GLU A 35 -3.81 4.85 -7.78
CA GLU A 35 -2.99 3.93 -8.59
C GLU A 35 -1.51 3.97 -8.18
N ARG A 36 -0.91 5.16 -8.12
CA ARG A 36 0.51 5.32 -7.71
C ARG A 36 0.78 4.81 -6.30
N ALA A 37 -0.10 5.16 -5.34
CA ALA A 37 0.03 4.72 -3.96
C ALA A 37 -0.02 3.19 -3.83
N LEU A 38 -0.91 2.54 -4.60
CA LEU A 38 -1.02 1.09 -4.65
C LEU A 38 0.25 0.44 -5.22
N TYR A 39 0.75 0.92 -6.37
CA TYR A 39 1.99 0.37 -6.95
C TYR A 39 3.18 0.51 -6.02
N HIS A 40 3.35 1.70 -5.42
CA HIS A 40 4.43 1.94 -4.46
C HIS A 40 4.34 0.99 -3.26
N GLU A 41 3.14 0.81 -2.69
CA GLU A 41 2.96 -0.06 -1.53
C GLU A 41 3.12 -1.55 -1.88
N ILE A 42 2.72 -1.97 -3.08
CA ILE A 42 2.96 -3.34 -3.56
C ILE A 42 4.46 -3.60 -3.65
N ASP A 43 5.22 -2.73 -4.30
CA ASP A 43 6.68 -2.88 -4.45
C ASP A 43 7.39 -2.89 -3.09
N ARG A 44 6.94 -2.03 -2.15
CA ARG A 44 7.44 -2.02 -0.76
C ARG A 44 7.18 -3.35 -0.07
N GLN A 45 5.95 -3.86 -0.14
CA GLN A 45 5.62 -5.12 0.54
C GLN A 45 6.41 -6.29 -0.03
N ILE A 46 6.58 -6.33 -1.37
CA ILE A 46 7.39 -7.35 -2.04
C ILE A 46 8.83 -7.28 -1.52
N SER A 47 9.45 -6.10 -1.53
CA SER A 47 10.83 -5.92 -1.09
C SER A 47 11.04 -6.34 0.38
N VAL A 48 10.11 -5.99 1.28
CA VAL A 48 10.20 -6.40 2.69
C VAL A 48 10.09 -7.93 2.83
N VAL A 49 9.15 -8.57 2.13
CA VAL A 49 8.97 -10.02 2.23
C VAL A 49 10.15 -10.78 1.59
N GLU A 50 10.66 -10.33 0.45
CA GLU A 50 11.82 -10.95 -0.24
C GLU A 50 13.12 -10.80 0.55
N THR A 51 13.26 -9.74 1.34
CA THR A 51 14.41 -9.55 2.25
C THR A 51 14.28 -10.33 3.57
N GLY A 52 13.23 -11.14 3.72
CA GLY A 52 12.96 -11.94 4.92
C GLY A 52 12.31 -11.17 6.07
N GLY A 53 11.88 -9.93 5.82
CA GLY A 53 11.08 -9.13 6.74
C GLY A 53 9.61 -9.56 6.75
N ALA A 54 8.86 -9.00 7.71
CA ALA A 54 7.42 -9.23 7.83
C ALA A 54 6.66 -7.90 7.68
N ILE A 55 5.54 -7.93 6.98
CA ILE A 55 4.62 -6.79 6.92
C ILE A 55 3.85 -6.71 8.24
N VAL A 56 3.93 -5.55 8.89
CA VAL A 56 3.11 -5.19 10.04
C VAL A 56 1.84 -4.49 9.57
N GLN A 57 0.74 -4.69 10.29
CA GLN A 57 -0.51 -3.99 9.99
C GLN A 57 -0.39 -2.55 10.47
N GLU A 58 -0.42 -1.61 9.53
CA GLU A 58 -0.28 -0.19 9.81
C GLU A 58 -1.13 0.67 8.86
N THR A 59 -1.38 1.91 9.29
CA THR A 59 -1.99 2.95 8.47
C THR A 59 -0.89 3.86 7.97
N ARG A 60 -0.78 4.04 6.65
CA ARG A 60 0.24 4.87 6.01
C ARG A 60 -0.41 6.04 5.27
N LEU A 61 0.31 7.14 5.15
CA LEU A 61 -0.09 8.32 4.39
C LEU A 61 0.63 8.35 3.04
N TYR A 62 -0.08 8.61 1.96
CA TYR A 62 0.53 8.81 0.65
C TYR A 62 0.87 10.30 0.45
N ASP A 63 2.12 10.58 0.10
CA ASP A 63 2.59 11.91 -0.29
C ASP A 63 2.67 12.00 -1.83
N PRO A 64 1.80 12.80 -2.49
CA PRO A 64 1.79 12.92 -3.95
C PRO A 64 2.98 13.70 -4.53
N ASP A 65 3.63 14.55 -3.74
CA ASP A 65 4.76 15.36 -4.16
C ASP A 65 6.05 14.52 -4.18
N ALA A 66 6.20 13.64 -3.18
CA ALA A 66 7.33 12.72 -3.08
C ALA A 66 7.11 11.35 -3.75
N ASP A 67 5.85 10.98 -4.05
CA ASP A 67 5.46 9.65 -4.55
C ASP A 67 5.85 8.50 -3.61
N LEU A 68 5.67 8.70 -2.31
CA LEU A 68 6.05 7.74 -1.26
C LEU A 68 4.90 7.52 -0.27
N THR A 69 4.83 6.33 0.32
CA THR A 69 3.99 6.07 1.50
C THR A 69 4.82 6.23 2.77
N ARG A 70 4.26 6.88 3.80
CA ARG A 70 4.91 7.11 5.10
C ARG A 70 4.10 6.45 6.22
N PRO A 71 4.74 5.76 7.18
CA PRO A 71 4.05 5.27 8.37
C PRO A 71 3.52 6.41 9.25
#